data_AF-A0A2M8Z4Z9-F1
#
_entry.id   AF-A0A2M8Z4Z9-F1
#
_cell.length_a   1.000
_cell.length_b   1.000
_cell.length_c   1.000
_cell.angle_alpha   90.00
_cell.angle_beta   90.00
_cell.angle_gamma   90.00
#
_symmetry.space_group_name_H-M   'P 1'
#
loop_
_entity.id
_entity.type
_entity.pdbx_description
1 polymer ?
#
loop_
_entity_poly.entity_id
_entity_poly.type
_entity_poly.pdbx_seq_one_letter_code
_entity_poly.pdbx_strand_id
1 'polypeptide(L)' 'MTEYMNEPINYEFTEQDIIDEYIKCGDIRKVAGIYCLEKKSVKSILKNEGVL' A
#
# COMPACT_ATOMS: atom_id res chain seq x y z
N MET A 1 25.16 -12.58 -22.86
CA MET A 1 24.69 -12.17 -21.52
C MET A 1 23.24 -11.78 -21.72
N THR A 2 22.31 -12.71 -21.50
CA THR A 2 20.87 -12.46 -21.69
C THR A 2 20.39 -11.71 -20.46
N GLU A 3 20.11 -10.43 -20.61
CA GLU A 3 19.65 -9.57 -19.53
C GLU A 3 18.23 -10.00 -19.14
N TYR A 4 18.11 -10.85 -18.13
CA TYR A 4 16.85 -11.14 -17.46
C TYR A 4 16.48 -9.93 -16.59
N MET A 5 16.03 -8.84 -17.21
CA MET A 5 15.26 -7.85 -16.48
C MET A 5 13.87 -8.47 -16.28
N ASN A 6 13.54 -8.85 -15.04
CA ASN A 6 12.16 -9.15 -14.69
C ASN A 6 11.34 -7.91 -15.07
N GLU A 7 10.33 -8.12 -15.91
CA GLU A 7 9.34 -7.10 -16.24
C GLU A 7 8.82 -6.52 -14.92
N PRO A 8 8.53 -5.20 -14.85
CA PRO A 8 8.03 -4.60 -13.64
C PRO A 8 6.78 -5.36 -13.20
N ILE A 9 6.94 -6.14 -12.14
CA ILE A 9 5.84 -6.86 -11.53
C ILE A 9 4.94 -5.76 -10.99
N ASN A 10 3.82 -5.51 -11.66
CA ASN A 10 2.74 -4.75 -11.08
C ASN A 10 2.27 -5.55 -9.88
N TYR A 11 2.83 -5.24 -8.72
CA TYR A 11 2.35 -5.76 -7.46
C TYR A 11 0.99 -5.11 -7.24
N GLU A 12 -0.06 -5.81 -7.61
CA GLU A 12 -1.44 -5.45 -7.29
C GLU A 12 -1.60 -5.58 -5.78
N PHE A 13 -1.19 -4.55 -5.04
CA PHE A 13 -1.48 -4.48 -3.61
C PHE A 13 -3.00 -4.34 -3.43
N THR A 14 -3.53 -5.07 -2.45
CA THR A 14 -4.94 -5.00 -2.10
C THR A 14 -5.15 -4.02 -0.96
N GLU A 15 -6.39 -3.55 -0.81
CA GLU A 15 -6.81 -2.68 0.30
C GLU A 15 -6.44 -3.28 1.66
N GLN A 16 -6.52 -4.61 1.78
CA GLN A 16 -6.15 -5.34 2.99
C GLN A 16 -4.65 -5.27 3.32
N ASP A 17 -3.78 -5.27 2.31
CA ASP A 17 -2.32 -5.17 2.46
C ASP A 17 -1.97 -3.82 3.10
N ILE A 18 -2.59 -2.75 2.59
CA ILE A 18 -2.47 -1.38 3.11
C ILE A 18 -2.91 -1.28 4.57
N ILE A 19 -3.97 -2.01 4.94
CA ILE A 19 -4.51 -2.04 6.30
C ILE A 19 -3.59 -2.80 7.24
N ASP A 20 -3.09 -3.97 6.85
CA ASP A 20 -2.13 -4.75 7.64
C ASP A 20 -0.84 -3.96 7.87
N GLU A 21 -0.33 -3.28 6.83
CA GLU A 21 0.81 -2.38 6.93
C GLU A 21 0.53 -1.18 7.82
N TYR A 22 -0.69 -0.63 7.77
CA TYR A 22 -1.10 0.44 8.68
C TYR A 22 -1.20 -0.05 10.13
N ILE A 23 -1.71 -1.25 10.39
CA ILE A 23 -1.78 -1.83 11.74
C ILE A 23 -0.37 -2.07 12.30
N LYS A 24 0.57 -2.55 11.46
CA LYS A 24 1.97 -2.77 11.85
C LYS A 24 2.75 -1.47 12.07
N CYS A 25 2.53 -0.47 11.20
CA CYS A 25 3.32 0.76 11.20
C CYS A 25 2.70 1.88 12.04
N GLY A 26 1.38 1.91 12.17
CA GLY A 26 0.59 2.95 12.85
C GLY A 26 0.52 4.29 12.11
N ASP A 27 1.11 4.40 10.91
CA ASP A 27 1.41 5.68 10.27
C ASP A 27 0.93 5.76 8.81
N ILE A 28 -0.10 6.55 8.55
CA ILE A 28 -0.71 6.73 7.22
C ILE A 28 0.30 7.29 6.21
N ARG A 29 1.23 8.14 6.66
CA ARG A 29 2.22 8.77 5.77
C ARG A 29 3.25 7.77 5.26
N LYS A 30 3.63 6.79 6.08
CA LYS A 30 4.59 5.75 5.69
C LYS A 30 3.94 4.80 4.70
N VAL A 31 2.74 4.31 5.01
CA VAL A 31 1.96 3.43 4.14
C VAL A 31 1.69 4.10 2.78
N ALA A 32 1.28 5.37 2.77
CA ALA A 32 1.11 6.14 1.53
C ALA A 32 2.41 6.24 0.71
N GLY A 33 3.57 6.33 1.36
CA GLY A 33 4.87 6.35 0.68
C GLY A 33 5.29 4.99 0.11
N ILE A 34 4.99 3.90 0.83
CA ILE A 34 5.34 2.53 0.43
C ILE A 34 4.53 2.12 -0.81
N TYR A 35 3.21 2.32 -0.76
CA TYR A 35 2.32 1.96 -1.86
C TYR A 35 2.18 3.05 -2.93
N CYS A 36 2.91 4.16 -2.81
CA CYS A 36 2.80 5.31 -3.71
C CYS A 36 1.34 5.80 -3.87
N LEU A 37 0.60 5.86 -2.77
CA LEU A 37 -0.80 6.25 -2.71
C LEU A 37 -0.97 7.66 -2.16
N GLU A 38 -2.07 8.31 -2.54
CA GLU A 38 -2.47 9.54 -1.89
C GLU A 38 -2.95 9.24 -0.46
N LYS A 39 -2.57 10.09 0.51
CA LYS A 39 -3.01 9.94 1.92
C LYS A 39 -4.53 9.89 2.05
N LYS A 40 -5.27 10.55 1.15
CA LYS A 40 -6.72 10.49 1.10
C LYS A 40 -7.23 9.11 0.73
N SER A 41 -6.61 8.45 -0.25
CA SER A 41 -6.95 7.08 -0.65
C SER A 41 -6.72 6.11 0.51
N VAL A 42 -5.55 6.17 1.15
CA VAL A 42 -5.25 5.35 2.33
C VAL A 42 -6.26 5.60 3.46
N LYS A 43 -6.62 6.87 3.71
CA LYS A 43 -7.62 7.22 4.73
C LYS A 43 -9.03 6.72 4.36
N SER A 44 -9.42 6.75 3.09
CA SER A 44 -10.70 6.20 2.63
C SER A 44 -10.75 4.69 2.80
N ILE A 45 -9.66 3.99 2.47
CA ILE A 45 -9.52 2.54 2.65
C ILE A 45 -9.64 2.18 4.14
N LEU A 46 -8.89 2.86 5.01
CA LEU A 46 -8.94 2.66 6.46
C LEU A 46 -10.33 2.92 7.07
N LYS A 47 -11.06 3.91 6.54
CA LYS A 47 -12.43 4.21 6.94
C LYS A 47 -13.44 3.16 6.46
N ASN A 48 -13.29 2.68 5.22
CA ASN A 48 -14.17 1.65 4.67
C ASN A 48 -14.08 0.36 5.47
N GLU A 49 -12.88 0.01 5.94
CA GLU A 49 -12.68 -1.20 6.75
C GLU A 49 -12.97 -1.01 8.25
N GLY A 50 -13.28 0.21 8.69
CA GLY A 50 -13.62 0.50 10.10
C GLY A 50 -12.44 0.50 11.06
N VAL A 51 -11.21 0.68 10.56
CA VAL A 51 -9.99 0.78 11.37
C VAL A 51 -9.84 2.19 11.98
N LEU A 52 -10.50 3.20 11.39
CA LEU A 52 -10.38 4.63 11.73
C LEU A 52 -11.71 5.38 11.60
#